data_AF-A0A2Z4JE14-F1
#
_entry.id   AF-A0A2Z4JE14-F1
#
_cell.length_a   1.000
_cell.length_b   1.000
_cell.length_c   1.000
_cell.angle_alpha   90.00
_cell.angle_beta   90.00
_cell.angle_gamma   90.00
#
_symmetry.space_group_name_H-M   'P 1'
#
loop_
_entity.id
_entity.type
_entity.pdbx_description
1 polymer ?
#
loop_
_entity_poly.entity_id
_entity_poly.type
_entity_poly.pdbx_seq_one_letter_code
_entity_poly.pdbx_strand_id
1 'polypeptide(L)'
;MNGTAHQDALSVHHAAALMPDITALEDRARALAVISAIADSGSEGEQGYRYAPSGCPHGSGAVLHGYSEARWLQVHFHGDAGAVVFLWDIDADFAPELTYEVEEPWEAVLLQVPEALRPCLYGGDGDSFVTDSGVLLPQYISAVMWRRPEDPAWQTADIPELENPADDSALFVLTDVIAPSPGTVMLSTGLGVERASSALVDAVRHILALRPLTEGIVRTLNPDRSLADVAEVVDAIGYRPVEPALPLDQGAGEGAPLVTQPSARQPFSLGHFLLEPDGDGYHRILVHHSGKALEVTGTAAGGGVVQSEPHDRDSQRFLVQHHIEGEFRDVPGVPGFDPAYDSVQSGSSAIPHPVYRIIAKESGLALQAGAHPGAPVVLAEAHDGDDQLFRRSRLFGYGSWMCLARRDTGESIVVDQQNA
;
A
#
# COMPACT_ATOMS: atom_id res chain seq x y z
N MET A 1 30.91 7.53 20.06
CA MET A 1 29.92 8.29 19.27
C MET A 1 29.46 7.35 18.18
N ASN A 2 28.47 6.52 18.51
CA ASN A 2 27.95 5.49 17.62
C ASN A 2 26.88 6.14 16.74
N GLY A 3 27.18 6.26 15.45
CA GLY A 3 26.16 6.54 14.43
C GLY A 3 25.24 5.33 14.32
N THR A 4 24.01 5.47 14.80
CA THR A 4 22.90 4.63 14.37
C THR A 4 22.60 5.01 12.93
N ALA A 5 22.97 4.14 11.99
CA ALA A 5 22.60 4.29 10.60
C ALA A 5 21.06 4.30 10.49
N HIS A 6 20.51 5.43 10.03
CA HIS A 6 19.12 5.58 9.62
C HIS A 6 18.88 4.79 8.32
N GLN A 7 18.85 3.46 8.39
CA GLN A 7 18.74 2.57 7.23
C GLN A 7 17.30 2.21 6.83
N ASP A 8 16.29 2.80 7.47
CA ASP A 8 14.88 2.39 7.31
C ASP A 8 14.03 3.38 6.49
N ALA A 9 14.66 4.38 5.87
CA ALA A 9 14.00 5.25 4.89
C ALA A 9 13.98 4.60 3.50
N LEU A 10 12.82 4.45 2.88
CA LEU A 10 12.73 4.16 1.45
C LEU A 10 13.40 5.32 0.71
N SER A 11 14.64 5.14 0.24
CA SER A 11 15.24 6.12 -0.67
C SER A 11 14.70 5.95 -2.08
N VAL A 12 14.81 6.98 -2.91
CA VAL A 12 14.47 6.85 -4.35
C VAL A 12 15.29 5.75 -5.03
N HIS A 13 16.53 5.52 -4.61
CA HIS A 13 17.36 4.41 -5.10
C HIS A 13 16.81 3.04 -4.69
N HIS A 14 16.32 2.91 -3.46
CA HIS A 14 15.67 1.69 -3.00
C HIS A 14 14.35 1.48 -3.75
N ALA A 15 13.53 2.52 -3.94
CA ALA A 15 12.33 2.46 -4.75
C ALA A 15 12.64 2.00 -6.19
N ALA A 16 13.64 2.59 -6.84
CA ALA A 16 14.09 2.19 -8.18
C ALA A 16 14.52 0.71 -8.24
N ALA A 17 15.21 0.21 -7.21
CA ALA A 17 15.62 -1.19 -7.14
C ALA A 17 14.43 -2.17 -7.02
N LEU A 18 13.31 -1.74 -6.44
CA LEU A 18 12.10 -2.54 -6.26
C LEU A 18 11.11 -2.44 -7.43
N MET A 19 11.30 -1.47 -8.33
CA MET A 19 10.38 -1.26 -9.45
C MET A 19 10.34 -2.47 -10.39
N PRO A 20 9.14 -2.94 -10.78
CA PRO A 20 8.99 -4.04 -11.74
C PRO A 20 9.50 -3.64 -13.13
N ASP A 21 9.66 -4.58 -14.06
CA ASP A 21 9.94 -4.20 -15.45
C ASP A 21 8.83 -3.35 -16.08
N ILE A 22 9.12 -2.72 -17.23
CA ILE A 22 8.22 -1.76 -17.87
C ILE A 22 6.87 -2.40 -18.24
N THR A 23 6.86 -3.65 -18.69
CA THR A 23 5.62 -4.33 -19.10
C THR A 23 4.76 -4.64 -17.87
N ALA A 24 5.37 -5.21 -16.83
CA ALA A 24 4.68 -5.47 -15.56
C ALA A 24 4.18 -4.17 -14.89
N LEU A 25 4.94 -3.08 -14.99
CA LEU A 25 4.52 -1.76 -14.51
C LEU A 25 3.30 -1.24 -15.28
N GLU A 26 3.30 -1.37 -16.61
CA GLU A 26 2.21 -0.90 -17.45
C GLU A 26 0.92 -1.69 -17.19
N ASP A 27 1.01 -3.01 -17.02
CA ASP A 27 -0.14 -3.83 -16.67
C ASP A 27 -0.71 -3.48 -15.29
N ARG A 28 0.16 -3.20 -14.30
CA ARG A 28 -0.27 -2.67 -12.98
C ARG A 28 -0.95 -1.32 -13.12
N ALA A 29 -0.38 -0.41 -13.90
CA ALA A 29 -0.95 0.92 -14.16
C ALA A 29 -2.37 0.82 -14.73
N ARG A 30 -2.59 -0.08 -15.68
CA ARG A 30 -3.93 -0.34 -16.23
C ARG A 30 -4.88 -0.93 -15.20
N ALA A 31 -4.43 -1.87 -14.37
CA ALA A 31 -5.26 -2.44 -13.30
C ALA A 31 -5.70 -1.37 -12.29
N LEU A 32 -4.77 -0.50 -11.84
CA LEU A 32 -5.07 0.62 -10.94
C LEU A 32 -6.09 1.60 -11.55
N ALA A 33 -5.93 1.93 -12.84
CA ALA A 33 -6.86 2.80 -13.54
C ALA A 33 -8.25 2.16 -13.73
N VAL A 34 -8.33 0.84 -13.96
CA VAL A 34 -9.62 0.13 -14.00
C VAL A 34 -10.33 0.17 -12.64
N ILE A 35 -9.61 -0.05 -11.54
CA ILE A 35 -10.19 0.03 -10.19
C ILE A 35 -10.76 1.42 -9.95
N SER A 36 -10.00 2.47 -10.28
CA SER A 36 -10.42 3.86 -10.11
C SER A 36 -11.62 4.20 -10.99
N ALA A 37 -11.59 3.78 -12.26
CA ALA A 37 -12.70 3.98 -13.18
C ALA A 37 -13.99 3.28 -12.73
N ILE A 38 -13.92 2.09 -12.12
CA ILE A 38 -15.11 1.42 -11.56
C ILE A 38 -15.57 2.11 -10.28
N ALA A 39 -14.64 2.44 -9.37
CA ALA A 39 -14.94 3.14 -8.12
C ALA A 39 -15.52 4.56 -8.34
N ASP A 40 -15.42 5.08 -9.57
CA ASP A 40 -15.73 6.46 -9.94
C ASP A 40 -14.83 7.48 -9.24
N SER A 41 -13.61 7.07 -8.92
CA SER A 41 -12.57 7.96 -8.44
C SER A 41 -11.81 8.57 -9.63
N GLY A 42 -11.50 9.86 -9.54
CA GLY A 42 -10.75 10.60 -10.56
C GLY A 42 -11.57 11.31 -11.65
N SER A 43 -12.90 11.29 -11.62
CA SER A 43 -13.76 12.02 -12.57
C SER A 43 -14.03 13.48 -12.14
N GLU A 44 -14.08 13.77 -10.84
CA GLU A 44 -14.16 15.12 -10.27
C GLU A 44 -13.30 15.25 -9.00
N GLY A 45 -12.00 15.50 -9.18
CA GLY A 45 -11.13 16.01 -8.12
C GLY A 45 -10.77 15.03 -6.99
N GLU A 46 -9.47 14.73 -6.92
CA GLU A 46 -8.70 14.53 -5.69
C GLU A 46 -8.33 13.11 -5.20
N GLN A 47 -8.80 11.98 -5.76
CA GLN A 47 -8.17 10.67 -5.48
C GLN A 47 -8.28 9.69 -6.66
N GLY A 48 -7.27 8.83 -6.86
CA GLY A 48 -7.31 7.69 -7.78
C GLY A 48 -6.27 7.73 -8.91
N TYR A 49 -6.45 6.80 -9.86
CA TYR A 49 -5.58 6.60 -11.00
C TYR A 49 -6.31 6.78 -12.33
N ARG A 50 -5.64 7.43 -13.29
CA ARG A 50 -6.13 7.59 -14.66
C ARG A 50 -5.06 7.15 -15.64
N TYR A 51 -5.41 6.24 -16.54
CA TYR A 51 -4.53 5.82 -17.62
C TYR A 51 -5.05 6.37 -18.95
N ALA A 52 -4.19 7.08 -19.68
CA ALA A 52 -4.58 7.81 -20.89
C ALA A 52 -3.45 7.80 -21.93
N PRO A 53 -3.74 8.12 -23.21
CA PRO A 53 -2.70 8.43 -24.18
C PRO A 53 -1.79 9.55 -23.67
N SER A 54 -0.47 9.39 -23.84
CA SER A 54 0.48 10.39 -23.39
C SER A 54 0.41 11.64 -24.27
N GLY A 55 0.30 12.81 -23.64
CA GLY A 55 0.51 14.11 -24.28
C GLY A 55 1.99 14.49 -24.43
N CYS A 56 2.92 13.59 -24.10
CA CYS A 56 4.35 13.87 -24.14
C CYS A 56 4.83 14.21 -25.56
N PRO A 57 5.65 15.27 -25.74
CA PRO A 57 6.23 15.63 -27.03
C PRO A 57 7.11 14.56 -27.69
N HIS A 58 7.57 13.55 -26.93
CA HIS A 58 8.33 12.42 -27.47
C HIS A 58 7.58 11.68 -28.58
N GLY A 59 6.25 11.60 -28.49
CA GLY A 59 5.42 10.90 -29.45
C GLY A 59 4.37 10.02 -28.79
N SER A 60 3.81 9.08 -29.57
CA SER A 60 2.78 8.17 -29.08
C SER A 60 3.27 7.37 -27.88
N GLY A 61 2.43 7.28 -26.86
CA GLY A 61 2.68 6.51 -25.66
C GLY A 61 1.45 6.54 -24.76
N ALA A 62 1.61 6.08 -23.54
CA ALA A 62 0.58 6.16 -22.51
C ALA A 62 1.14 6.79 -21.25
N VAL A 63 0.26 7.32 -20.42
CA VAL A 63 0.60 7.90 -19.12
C VAL A 63 -0.40 7.41 -18.07
N LEU A 64 0.13 6.97 -16.92
CA LEU A 64 -0.63 6.83 -15.69
C LEU A 64 -0.48 8.12 -14.89
N HIS A 65 -1.59 8.75 -14.56
CA HIS A 65 -1.68 9.78 -13.53
C HIS A 65 -2.21 9.14 -12.25
N GLY A 66 -1.57 9.41 -11.13
CA GLY A 66 -2.06 9.08 -9.80
C GLY A 66 -2.12 10.34 -8.96
N TYR A 67 -3.17 10.47 -8.15
CA TYR A 67 -3.24 11.52 -7.14
C TYR A 67 -3.83 10.97 -5.84
N SER A 68 -3.20 11.28 -4.72
CA SER A 68 -3.63 10.86 -3.38
C SER A 68 -3.14 11.84 -2.34
N GLU A 69 -4.04 12.49 -1.62
CA GLU A 69 -3.73 13.39 -0.48
C GLU A 69 -2.58 14.36 -0.81
N ALA A 70 -2.75 15.15 -1.87
CA ALA A 70 -1.77 16.13 -2.37
C ALA A 70 -0.43 15.57 -2.91
N ARG A 71 -0.35 14.25 -3.10
CA ARG A 71 0.74 13.57 -3.81
C ARG A 71 0.34 13.27 -5.24
N TRP A 72 1.21 13.59 -6.18
CA TRP A 72 1.06 13.32 -7.60
C TRP A 72 2.07 12.28 -8.06
N LEU A 73 1.63 11.37 -8.92
CA LEU A 73 2.46 10.39 -9.61
C LEU A 73 2.17 10.45 -11.10
N GLN A 74 3.21 10.47 -11.91
CA GLN A 74 3.11 10.27 -13.35
C GLN A 74 4.06 9.18 -13.80
N VAL A 75 3.54 8.25 -14.61
CA VAL A 75 4.33 7.18 -15.23
C VAL A 75 4.07 7.19 -16.72
N HIS A 76 5.08 7.55 -17.50
CA HIS A 76 5.02 7.57 -18.95
C HIS A 76 5.62 6.29 -19.54
N PHE A 77 4.92 5.72 -20.51
CA PHE A 77 5.31 4.51 -21.25
C PHE A 77 5.46 4.85 -22.74
N HIS A 78 6.66 4.66 -23.28
CA HIS A 78 7.03 5.05 -24.63
C HIS A 78 7.84 3.96 -25.36
N GLY A 79 7.30 2.74 -25.45
CA GLY A 79 7.81 1.65 -26.31
C GLY A 79 9.35 1.59 -26.39
N ASP A 80 9.91 1.98 -27.54
CA ASP A 80 11.34 1.92 -27.83
C ASP A 80 12.21 2.89 -27.00
N ALA A 81 11.63 3.95 -26.44
CA ALA A 81 12.33 4.87 -25.53
C ALA A 81 12.31 4.41 -24.07
N GLY A 82 11.43 3.46 -23.73
CA GLY A 82 11.27 2.94 -22.37
C GLY A 82 10.23 3.70 -21.56
N ALA A 83 10.50 3.91 -20.26
CA ALA A 83 9.57 4.53 -19.33
C ALA A 83 10.25 5.53 -18.39
N VAL A 84 9.48 6.53 -17.96
CA VAL A 84 9.89 7.51 -16.95
C VAL A 84 8.79 7.67 -15.90
N VAL A 85 9.19 7.68 -14.64
CA VAL A 85 8.34 7.86 -13.46
C VAL A 85 8.80 9.13 -12.78
N PHE A 86 7.85 10.00 -12.42
CA PHE A 86 8.14 11.14 -11.55
C PHE A 86 6.97 11.41 -10.63
N LEU A 87 7.26 12.02 -9.49
CA LEU A 87 6.27 12.31 -8.47
C LEU A 87 6.52 13.65 -7.80
N TRP A 88 5.47 14.18 -7.19
CA TRP A 88 5.49 15.40 -6.40
C TRP A 88 4.67 15.20 -5.13
N ASP A 89 5.19 15.65 -3.99
CA ASP A 89 4.46 15.79 -2.74
C ASP A 89 4.49 17.26 -2.27
N ILE A 90 3.32 17.84 -1.97
CA ILE A 90 3.21 19.22 -1.45
C ILE A 90 3.70 19.34 -0.01
N ASP A 91 3.60 18.26 0.76
CA ASP A 91 3.96 18.20 2.18
C ASP A 91 5.39 17.69 2.38
N ALA A 92 6.08 17.31 1.29
CA ALA A 92 7.51 17.10 1.37
C ALA A 92 8.18 18.44 1.67
N ASP A 93 8.62 18.60 2.92
CA ASP A 93 9.55 19.65 3.40
C ASP A 93 10.85 19.72 2.55
N PHE A 94 11.01 18.80 1.59
CA PHE A 94 12.13 18.63 0.68
C PHE A 94 11.93 19.20 -0.71
N ALA A 95 10.73 19.61 -1.12
CA ALA A 95 10.67 20.44 -2.32
C ALA A 95 11.47 21.71 -1.96
N PRO A 96 12.63 21.99 -2.61
CA PRO A 96 13.33 23.21 -2.32
C PRO A 96 12.29 24.31 -2.49
N GLU A 97 12.07 25.13 -1.45
CA GLU A 97 11.34 26.37 -1.64
C GLU A 97 12.00 26.98 -2.88
N LEU A 98 11.27 27.08 -3.99
CA LEU A 98 11.71 27.75 -5.20
C LEU A 98 11.83 29.24 -4.86
N THR A 99 12.82 29.56 -4.06
CA THR A 99 13.51 30.81 -4.14
C THR A 99 14.25 30.76 -5.47
N TYR A 100 14.29 31.89 -6.17
CA TYR A 100 14.85 32.05 -7.51
C TYR A 100 16.35 31.64 -7.67
N GLU A 101 16.97 31.03 -6.65
CA GLU A 101 18.39 30.69 -6.57
C GLU A 101 18.69 29.18 -6.73
N VAL A 102 17.68 28.30 -6.95
CA VAL A 102 17.85 26.82 -6.99
C VAL A 102 17.58 26.20 -8.37
N GLU A 103 17.75 26.94 -9.48
CA GLU A 103 17.53 26.42 -10.85
C GLU A 103 18.60 25.39 -11.29
N GLU A 104 19.86 25.58 -10.88
CA GLU A 104 21.00 24.77 -11.36
C GLU A 104 20.94 23.27 -10.95
N PRO A 105 20.53 22.88 -9.72
CA PRO A 105 20.43 21.47 -9.33
C PRO A 105 19.38 20.68 -10.12
N TRP A 106 18.24 21.29 -10.44
CA TRP A 106 17.17 20.62 -11.18
C TRP A 106 17.52 20.43 -12.65
N GLU A 107 18.15 21.42 -13.30
CA GLU A 107 18.69 21.23 -14.64
C GLU A 107 19.72 20.07 -14.68
N ALA A 108 20.58 19.96 -13.67
CA ALA A 108 21.55 18.86 -13.57
C ALA A 108 20.88 17.48 -13.39
N VAL A 109 19.80 17.39 -12.61
CA VAL A 109 18.98 16.18 -12.45
C VAL A 109 18.33 15.78 -13.78
N LEU A 110 17.76 16.74 -14.50
CA LEU A 110 17.06 16.49 -15.75
C LEU A 110 18.00 16.09 -16.89
N LEU A 111 19.22 16.61 -16.89
CA LEU A 111 20.26 16.20 -17.83
C LEU A 111 20.66 14.72 -17.67
N GLN A 112 20.45 14.12 -16.49
CA GLN A 112 20.67 12.69 -16.27
C GLN A 112 19.57 11.82 -16.90
N VAL A 113 18.34 12.35 -17.02
CA VAL A 113 17.23 11.65 -17.70
C VAL A 113 17.54 11.52 -19.20
N PRO A 114 17.32 10.35 -19.82
CA PRO A 114 17.58 10.14 -21.24
C PRO A 114 16.88 11.18 -22.12
N GLU A 115 17.58 11.68 -23.13
CA GLU A 115 17.08 12.73 -24.03
C GLU A 115 15.73 12.38 -24.66
N ALA A 116 15.49 11.11 -24.96
CA ALA A 116 14.22 10.64 -25.50
C ALA A 116 13.04 10.83 -24.53
N LEU A 117 13.24 10.60 -23.23
CA LEU A 117 12.19 10.64 -22.22
C LEU A 117 12.06 12.00 -21.53
N ARG A 118 13.12 12.79 -21.55
CA ARG A 118 13.18 14.11 -20.91
C ARG A 118 12.01 15.04 -21.28
N PRO A 119 11.53 15.11 -22.55
CA PRO A 119 10.37 15.94 -22.91
C PRO A 119 9.08 15.59 -22.17
N CYS A 120 8.95 14.37 -21.65
CA CYS A 120 7.76 13.94 -20.93
C CYS A 120 7.63 14.57 -19.54
N LEU A 121 8.72 15.12 -19.02
CA LEU A 121 8.71 15.83 -17.74
C LEU A 121 8.13 17.26 -17.88
N TYR A 122 7.92 17.76 -19.10
CA TYR A 122 7.67 19.17 -19.41
C TYR A 122 6.33 19.44 -20.13
N GLY A 123 5.45 18.44 -20.23
CA GLY A 123 4.29 18.48 -21.11
C GLY A 123 3.02 19.10 -20.52
N GLY A 124 2.70 20.33 -20.94
CA GLY A 124 1.39 20.62 -21.54
C GLY A 124 0.50 21.71 -20.90
N ASP A 125 0.13 21.59 -19.63
CA ASP A 125 -0.97 22.37 -19.06
C ASP A 125 -0.58 23.07 -17.75
N GLY A 126 -0.47 24.40 -17.81
CA GLY A 126 -0.73 25.33 -16.69
C GLY A 126 0.32 25.47 -15.58
N ASP A 127 1.00 24.40 -15.16
CA ASP A 127 1.77 24.37 -13.89
C ASP A 127 3.30 24.29 -14.05
N SER A 128 3.81 24.61 -15.25
CA SER A 128 5.26 24.67 -15.51
C SER A 128 5.76 26.12 -15.55
N PHE A 129 6.93 26.40 -14.96
CA PHE A 129 7.60 27.69 -15.13
C PHE A 129 8.70 27.59 -16.19
N VAL A 130 8.92 28.67 -16.94
CA VAL A 130 9.96 28.75 -17.98
C VAL A 130 11.25 29.24 -17.35
N THR A 131 12.30 28.42 -17.33
CA THR A 131 13.65 28.83 -16.90
C THR A 131 14.22 29.89 -17.84
N ASP A 132 15.30 30.57 -17.41
CA ASP A 132 16.05 31.49 -18.28
C ASP A 132 16.63 30.80 -19.55
N SER A 133 16.78 29.48 -19.51
CA SER A 133 17.17 28.62 -20.64
C SER A 133 16.01 28.26 -21.59
N GLY A 134 14.77 28.68 -21.27
CA GLY A 134 13.57 28.43 -22.06
C GLY A 134 12.94 27.06 -21.82
N VAL A 135 13.33 26.35 -20.77
CA VAL A 135 12.84 25.01 -20.41
C VAL A 135 11.64 25.15 -19.47
N LEU A 136 10.53 24.49 -19.79
CA LEU A 136 9.37 24.42 -18.90
C LEU A 136 9.63 23.36 -17.83
N LEU A 137 9.86 23.76 -16.58
CA LEU A 137 10.02 22.83 -15.46
C LEU A 137 8.72 22.72 -14.65
N PRO A 138 8.26 21.51 -14.31
CA PRO A 138 7.28 21.36 -13.25
C PRO A 138 7.90 21.94 -11.97
N GLN A 139 7.16 22.83 -11.31
CA GLN A 139 7.68 23.60 -10.18
C GLN A 139 8.13 22.72 -9.00
N TYR A 140 7.68 21.47 -8.96
CA TYR A 140 7.94 20.57 -7.85
C TYR A 140 8.00 19.13 -8.35
N ILE A 141 9.21 18.56 -8.49
CA ILE A 141 9.40 17.12 -8.58
C ILE A 141 10.15 16.72 -7.30
N SER A 142 9.73 15.63 -6.66
CA SER A 142 10.42 15.09 -5.48
C SER A 142 11.33 13.91 -5.85
N ALA A 143 11.00 13.18 -6.92
CA ALA A 143 11.83 12.08 -7.43
C ALA A 143 11.57 11.82 -8.92
N VAL A 144 12.59 11.36 -9.63
CA VAL A 144 12.51 10.90 -11.02
C VAL A 144 13.28 9.59 -11.21
N MET A 145 12.63 8.61 -11.85
CA MET A 145 13.22 7.32 -12.21
C MET A 145 12.97 7.05 -13.69
N TRP A 146 13.88 6.37 -14.36
CA TRP A 146 13.70 5.97 -15.75
C TRP A 146 14.28 4.60 -16.02
N ARG A 147 13.79 3.97 -17.09
CA ARG A 147 14.36 2.75 -17.61
C ARG A 147 14.18 2.70 -19.12
N ARG A 148 15.28 2.56 -19.85
CA ARG A 148 15.26 2.26 -21.29
C ARG A 148 15.23 0.75 -21.52
N PRO A 149 14.82 0.26 -22.71
CA PRO A 149 14.80 -1.17 -23.00
C PRO A 149 16.15 -1.87 -22.81
N GLU A 150 17.27 -1.16 -23.03
CA GLU A 150 18.63 -1.67 -22.82
C GLU A 150 19.12 -1.61 -21.37
N ASP A 151 18.42 -0.88 -20.49
CA ASP A 151 18.84 -0.71 -19.10
C ASP A 151 18.50 -1.97 -18.28
N PRO A 152 19.48 -2.56 -17.56
CA PRO A 152 19.26 -3.80 -16.81
C PRO A 152 18.33 -3.60 -15.61
N ALA A 153 18.21 -2.38 -15.10
CA ALA A 153 17.37 -1.99 -13.97
C ALA A 153 16.94 -0.52 -14.11
N TRP A 154 15.94 -0.11 -13.33
CA TRP A 154 15.58 1.29 -13.20
C TRP A 154 16.75 2.12 -12.69
N GLN A 155 16.91 3.28 -13.28
CA GLN A 155 17.85 4.31 -12.88
C GLN A 155 17.09 5.44 -12.19
N THR A 156 17.78 6.20 -11.37
CA THR A 156 17.26 7.42 -10.73
C THR A 156 18.36 8.46 -10.79
N ALA A 157 17.98 9.74 -10.74
CA ALA A 157 18.95 10.81 -10.67
C ALA A 157 19.61 10.84 -9.28
N ASP A 158 20.90 11.17 -9.24
CA ASP A 158 21.60 11.50 -8.01
C ASP A 158 21.18 12.92 -7.59
N ILE A 159 20.60 13.07 -6.39
CA ILE A 159 20.19 14.38 -5.85
C ILE A 159 20.99 14.67 -4.57
N PRO A 160 22.05 15.52 -4.63
CA PRO A 160 23.04 15.65 -3.54
C PRO A 160 22.54 16.19 -2.19
N GLU A 161 21.37 16.83 -2.13
CA GLU A 161 20.94 17.64 -0.96
C GLU A 161 19.55 17.28 -0.40
N LEU A 162 18.87 16.26 -0.93
CA LEU A 162 17.54 15.81 -0.46
C LEU A 162 17.61 14.65 0.57
N GLU A 163 18.81 14.26 1.01
CA GLU A 163 18.99 13.16 1.97
C GLU A 163 18.68 13.62 3.41
N ASN A 164 17.41 13.86 3.72
CA ASN A 164 16.93 13.67 5.09
C ASN A 164 16.14 12.36 5.14
N PRO A 165 16.74 11.26 5.63
CA PRO A 165 16.15 9.92 5.64
C PRO A 165 15.07 9.75 6.73
N ALA A 166 14.29 10.79 7.02
CA ALA A 166 13.33 10.79 8.13
C ALA A 166 11.87 10.82 7.67
N ASP A 167 11.58 11.18 6.42
CA ASP A 167 10.20 11.32 5.94
C ASP A 167 10.02 10.73 4.52
N ASP A 168 9.70 9.43 4.50
CA ASP A 168 9.43 8.64 3.29
C ASP A 168 8.02 8.87 2.70
N SER A 169 7.24 9.78 3.28
CA SER A 169 5.81 9.95 2.94
C SER A 169 5.60 10.26 1.45
N ALA A 170 6.51 11.02 0.82
CA ALA A 170 6.44 11.31 -0.61
C ALA A 170 6.57 10.05 -1.48
N LEU A 171 7.34 9.05 -1.05
CA LEU A 171 7.54 7.81 -1.80
C LEU A 171 6.45 6.78 -1.54
N PHE A 172 5.53 7.05 -0.62
CA PHE A 172 4.37 6.20 -0.36
C PHE A 172 3.52 5.99 -1.63
N VAL A 173 3.37 7.01 -2.48
CA VAL A 173 2.62 6.93 -3.75
C VAL A 173 3.21 5.89 -4.72
N LEU A 174 4.50 5.53 -4.56
CA LEU A 174 5.15 4.50 -5.36
C LEU A 174 4.77 3.08 -4.92
N THR A 175 4.19 2.90 -3.74
CA THR A 175 3.85 1.56 -3.21
C THR A 175 2.90 0.82 -4.13
N ASP A 176 1.91 1.51 -4.71
CA ASP A 176 0.92 0.89 -5.62
C ASP A 176 1.52 0.47 -6.97
N VAL A 177 2.61 1.10 -7.41
CA VAL A 177 3.30 0.70 -8.64
C VAL A 177 4.40 -0.33 -8.40
N ILE A 178 5.07 -0.27 -7.24
CA ILE A 178 6.12 -1.21 -6.82
C ILE A 178 5.53 -2.55 -6.38
N ALA A 179 4.49 -2.52 -5.56
CA ALA A 179 3.88 -3.70 -4.97
C ALA A 179 2.42 -3.41 -4.58
N PRO A 180 1.51 -3.34 -5.56
CA PRO A 180 0.10 -3.03 -5.29
C PRO A 180 -0.49 -4.05 -4.33
N SER A 181 -1.20 -3.54 -3.33
CA SER A 181 -1.90 -4.37 -2.37
C SER A 181 -3.34 -3.88 -2.19
N PRO A 182 -4.29 -4.76 -1.83
CA PRO A 182 -5.66 -4.36 -1.59
C PRO A 182 -5.76 -3.23 -0.57
N GLY A 183 -4.93 -3.29 0.49
CA GLY A 183 -4.92 -2.26 1.53
C GLY A 183 -4.47 -0.89 1.05
N THR A 184 -3.39 -0.81 0.27
CA THR A 184 -2.92 0.47 -0.29
C THR A 184 -3.90 1.01 -1.33
N VAL A 185 -4.35 0.16 -2.25
CA VAL A 185 -5.19 0.57 -3.38
C VAL A 185 -6.56 1.08 -2.92
N MET A 186 -7.15 0.46 -1.90
CA MET A 186 -8.43 0.94 -1.36
C MET A 186 -8.33 2.37 -0.78
N LEU A 187 -7.14 2.79 -0.36
CA LEU A 187 -6.91 4.15 0.12
C LEU A 187 -6.72 5.11 -1.05
N SER A 188 -5.79 4.79 -1.96
CA SER A 188 -5.49 5.66 -3.10
C SER A 188 -6.68 5.84 -4.05
N THR A 189 -7.66 4.94 -4.03
CA THR A 189 -8.87 5.01 -4.86
C THR A 189 -10.12 5.47 -4.13
N GLY A 190 -10.02 5.90 -2.86
CA GLY A 190 -11.15 6.43 -2.09
C GLY A 190 -12.21 5.40 -1.70
N LEU A 191 -11.87 4.09 -1.70
CA LEU A 191 -12.82 3.03 -1.32
C LEU A 191 -13.09 2.97 0.20
N GLY A 192 -12.23 3.56 1.03
CA GLY A 192 -12.51 3.94 2.42
C GLY A 192 -12.77 2.81 3.44
N VAL A 193 -12.73 3.15 4.73
CA VAL A 193 -12.91 2.23 5.87
C VAL A 193 -14.33 1.65 5.92
N GLU A 194 -15.34 2.48 5.61
CA GLU A 194 -16.76 2.12 5.76
C GLU A 194 -17.20 0.98 4.83
N ARG A 195 -16.46 0.74 3.74
CA ARG A 195 -16.73 -0.31 2.77
C ARG A 195 -15.78 -1.50 2.89
N ALA A 196 -14.78 -1.41 3.77
CA ALA A 196 -13.72 -2.40 3.87
C ALA A 196 -14.29 -3.76 4.29
N SER A 197 -14.15 -4.73 3.41
CA SER A 197 -14.67 -6.09 3.57
C SER A 197 -13.80 -7.06 2.78
N SER A 198 -13.86 -8.33 3.14
CA SER A 198 -13.28 -9.46 2.39
C SER A 198 -13.74 -9.46 0.94
N ALA A 199 -15.02 -9.21 0.68
CA ALA A 199 -15.57 -9.11 -0.67
C ALA A 199 -14.91 -7.98 -1.47
N LEU A 200 -14.76 -6.79 -0.87
CA LEU A 200 -14.12 -5.64 -1.52
C LEU A 200 -12.63 -5.89 -1.76
N VAL A 201 -11.94 -6.45 -0.76
CA VAL A 201 -10.54 -6.89 -0.88
C VAL A 201 -10.38 -7.88 -2.03
N ASP A 202 -11.26 -8.88 -2.12
CA ASP A 202 -11.23 -9.87 -3.20
C ASP A 202 -11.51 -9.24 -4.58
N ALA A 203 -12.37 -8.23 -4.66
CA ALA A 203 -12.61 -7.50 -5.90
C ALA A 203 -11.38 -6.73 -6.37
N VAL A 204 -10.67 -6.06 -5.45
CA VAL A 204 -9.40 -5.39 -5.76
C VAL A 204 -8.34 -6.42 -6.18
N ARG A 205 -8.19 -7.52 -5.44
CA ARG A 205 -7.27 -8.63 -5.78
C ARG A 205 -7.55 -9.20 -7.17
N HIS A 206 -8.83 -9.38 -7.51
CA HIS A 206 -9.23 -9.93 -8.80
C HIS A 206 -8.71 -9.08 -9.97
N ILE A 207 -8.82 -7.75 -9.85
CA ILE A 207 -8.39 -6.82 -10.90
C ILE A 207 -6.87 -6.69 -10.95
N LEU A 208 -6.21 -6.57 -9.79
CA LEU A 208 -4.75 -6.51 -9.68
C LEU A 208 -4.06 -7.78 -10.22
N ALA A 209 -4.71 -8.94 -10.07
CA ALA A 209 -4.24 -10.19 -10.61
C ALA A 209 -4.49 -10.35 -12.13
N LEU A 210 -4.99 -9.29 -12.79
CA LEU A 210 -5.33 -9.25 -14.22
C LEU A 210 -6.29 -10.38 -14.63
N ARG A 211 -7.37 -10.58 -13.87
CA ARG A 211 -8.40 -11.57 -14.21
C ARG A 211 -9.53 -10.94 -15.05
N PRO A 212 -10.25 -11.72 -15.87
CA PRO A 212 -11.39 -11.19 -16.62
C PRO A 212 -12.44 -10.57 -15.69
N LEU A 213 -12.86 -9.32 -15.97
CA LEU A 213 -13.88 -8.65 -15.17
C LEU A 213 -15.21 -9.40 -15.23
N THR A 214 -15.94 -9.39 -14.12
CA THR A 214 -17.28 -9.98 -14.02
C THR A 214 -18.25 -8.96 -13.42
N GLU A 215 -19.55 -9.14 -13.66
CA GLU A 215 -20.60 -8.30 -13.07
C GLU A 215 -20.48 -8.24 -11.54
N GLY A 216 -20.18 -9.37 -10.90
CA GLY A 216 -20.00 -9.43 -9.44
C GLY A 216 -18.87 -8.54 -8.95
N ILE A 217 -17.70 -8.57 -9.61
CA ILE A 217 -16.55 -7.74 -9.23
C ILE A 217 -16.86 -6.25 -9.40
N VAL A 218 -17.49 -5.87 -10.51
CA VAL A 218 -17.85 -4.46 -10.77
C VAL A 218 -18.85 -3.97 -9.71
N ARG A 219 -19.89 -4.75 -9.41
CA ARG A 219 -20.90 -4.40 -8.40
C ARG A 219 -20.34 -4.34 -6.97
N THR A 220 -19.36 -5.18 -6.65
CA THR A 220 -18.69 -5.12 -5.35
C THR A 220 -17.89 -3.82 -5.19
N LEU A 221 -17.17 -3.40 -6.24
CA LEU A 221 -16.41 -2.14 -6.23
C LEU A 221 -17.32 -0.91 -6.31
N ASN A 222 -18.41 -0.99 -7.07
CA ASN A 222 -19.40 0.07 -7.19
C ASN A 222 -20.80 -0.52 -7.44
N PRO A 223 -21.68 -0.55 -6.41
CA PRO A 223 -23.02 -1.11 -6.52
C PRO A 223 -23.88 -0.47 -7.62
N ASP A 224 -23.59 0.78 -8.00
CA ASP A 224 -24.38 1.54 -8.97
C ASP A 224 -23.95 1.29 -10.42
N ARG A 225 -22.80 0.64 -10.67
CA ARG A 225 -22.28 0.37 -12.02
C ARG A 225 -22.39 -1.11 -12.39
N SER A 226 -22.75 -1.39 -13.65
CA SER A 226 -22.69 -2.73 -14.25
C SER A 226 -21.41 -2.95 -15.04
N LEU A 227 -21.13 -4.20 -15.39
CA LEU A 227 -20.05 -4.55 -16.32
C LEU A 227 -20.23 -3.87 -17.69
N ALA A 228 -21.48 -3.69 -18.14
CA ALA A 228 -21.77 -3.00 -19.40
C ALA A 228 -21.45 -1.50 -19.32
N ASP A 229 -21.71 -0.86 -18.19
CA ASP A 229 -21.46 0.59 -18.00
C ASP A 229 -19.97 0.92 -18.07
N VAL A 230 -19.11 -0.01 -17.62
CA VAL A 230 -17.66 0.20 -17.57
C VAL A 230 -16.91 -0.36 -18.78
N ALA A 231 -17.59 -1.03 -19.71
CA ALA A 231 -16.95 -1.73 -20.82
C ALA A 231 -16.12 -0.80 -21.72
N GLU A 232 -16.66 0.37 -22.06
CA GLU A 232 -15.98 1.35 -22.92
C GLU A 232 -14.70 1.90 -22.28
N VAL A 233 -14.77 2.28 -21.00
CA VAL A 233 -13.60 2.83 -20.29
C VAL A 233 -12.53 1.76 -20.05
N VAL A 234 -12.92 0.51 -19.77
CA VAL A 234 -11.98 -0.61 -19.60
C VAL A 234 -11.26 -0.94 -20.90
N ASP A 235 -11.96 -0.92 -22.04
CA ASP A 235 -11.37 -1.12 -23.37
C ASP A 235 -10.40 0.03 -23.72
N ALA A 236 -10.79 1.28 -23.43
CA ALA A 236 -9.94 2.45 -23.64
C ALA A 236 -8.65 2.44 -22.79
N ILE A 237 -8.72 1.94 -21.55
CA ILE A 237 -7.55 1.73 -20.68
C ILE A 237 -6.65 0.61 -21.24
N GLY A 238 -7.22 -0.32 -22.01
CA GLY A 238 -6.49 -1.46 -22.58
C GLY A 238 -6.20 -2.56 -21.56
N TYR A 239 -7.09 -2.76 -20.58
CA TYR A 239 -6.98 -3.83 -19.58
C TYR A 239 -6.98 -5.21 -20.24
N ARG A 240 -5.94 -6.01 -19.99
CA ARG A 240 -5.75 -7.32 -20.62
C ARG A 240 -5.63 -8.40 -19.55
N PRO A 241 -6.63 -9.29 -19.44
CA PRO A 241 -6.51 -10.44 -18.57
C PRO A 241 -5.37 -11.37 -18.98
N VAL A 242 -4.71 -11.98 -18.00
CA VAL A 242 -3.59 -12.91 -18.21
C VAL A 242 -3.87 -14.26 -17.57
N GLU A 243 -3.31 -15.32 -18.16
CA GLU A 243 -3.38 -16.69 -17.64
C GLU A 243 -1.97 -17.31 -17.56
N PRO A 244 -1.54 -17.83 -16.39
CA PRO A 244 -2.23 -17.75 -15.09
C PRO A 244 -2.24 -16.32 -14.53
N ALA A 245 -3.18 -16.05 -13.64
CA ALA A 245 -3.30 -14.77 -12.95
C ALA A 245 -2.02 -14.42 -12.16
N LEU A 246 -1.71 -13.13 -12.03
CA LEU A 246 -0.51 -12.68 -11.31
C LEU A 246 -0.61 -12.97 -9.80
N PRO A 247 0.47 -13.48 -9.17
CA PRO A 247 0.50 -13.64 -7.72
C PRO A 247 0.57 -12.25 -7.03
N LEU A 248 -0.21 -12.08 -5.97
CA LEU A 248 -0.31 -10.81 -5.22
C LEU A 248 0.23 -10.91 -3.78
N ASP A 249 0.68 -12.10 -3.36
CA ASP A 249 1.15 -12.36 -2.00
C ASP A 249 2.65 -12.10 -1.80
N GLN A 250 3.28 -11.39 -2.75
CA GLN A 250 4.70 -11.01 -2.71
C GLN A 250 5.63 -12.21 -2.40
N GLY A 251 5.29 -13.40 -2.91
CA GLY A 251 6.09 -14.62 -2.74
C GLY A 251 5.84 -15.37 -1.43
N ALA A 252 5.05 -14.83 -0.50
CA ALA A 252 4.74 -15.49 0.77
C ALA A 252 3.96 -16.82 0.57
N GLY A 253 3.08 -16.88 -0.43
CA GLY A 253 2.34 -18.10 -0.77
C GLY A 253 1.16 -18.41 0.16
N GLU A 254 0.49 -19.53 -0.13
CA GLU A 254 -0.57 -20.08 0.70
C GLU A 254 0.01 -20.83 1.91
N GLY A 255 -0.56 -20.63 3.10
CA GLY A 255 -0.11 -21.29 4.32
C GLY A 255 1.15 -20.68 4.94
N ALA A 256 1.58 -19.49 4.47
CA ALA A 256 2.72 -18.78 5.06
C ALA A 256 2.43 -18.45 6.54
N PRO A 257 3.31 -18.81 7.48
CA PRO A 257 3.05 -18.64 8.91
C PRO A 257 3.12 -17.17 9.32
N LEU A 258 2.39 -16.83 10.38
CA LEU A 258 2.64 -15.59 11.10
C LEU A 258 3.87 -15.79 12.00
N VAL A 259 4.74 -14.79 12.04
CA VAL A 259 5.98 -14.77 12.83
C VAL A 259 6.15 -13.45 13.56
N THR A 260 6.87 -13.48 14.67
CA THR A 260 7.33 -12.28 15.37
C THR A 260 8.57 -11.71 14.68
N GLN A 261 8.68 -10.39 14.48
CA GLN A 261 9.85 -9.74 13.88
C GLN A 261 10.18 -8.39 14.55
N PRO A 262 11.42 -7.87 14.42
CA PRO A 262 11.78 -6.56 14.93
C PRO A 262 11.03 -5.44 14.19
N SER A 263 10.48 -4.48 14.93
CA SER A 263 9.54 -3.45 14.41
C SER A 263 10.14 -2.48 13.40
N ALA A 264 11.48 -2.33 13.37
CA ALA A 264 12.17 -1.37 12.50
C ALA A 264 12.40 -1.88 11.06
N ARG A 265 12.24 -3.18 10.80
CA ARG A 265 12.67 -3.80 9.52
C ARG A 265 11.60 -3.92 8.44
N GLN A 266 10.47 -3.24 8.56
CA GLN A 266 9.30 -3.63 7.77
C GLN A 266 8.87 -2.57 6.77
N PRO A 267 8.90 -2.88 5.46
CA PRO A 267 8.26 -2.04 4.45
C PRO A 267 6.74 -1.98 4.73
N PHE A 268 6.11 -0.90 4.26
CA PHE A 268 4.81 -0.35 4.64
C PHE A 268 3.57 -1.29 4.68
N SER A 269 3.66 -2.61 4.50
CA SER A 269 2.49 -3.49 4.30
C SER A 269 2.49 -4.90 4.93
N LEU A 270 3.61 -5.42 5.46
CA LEU A 270 3.65 -6.83 5.90
C LEU A 270 3.00 -7.11 7.27
N GLY A 271 2.94 -6.10 8.12
CA GLY A 271 2.37 -6.19 9.47
C GLY A 271 1.03 -5.51 9.64
N HIS A 272 0.40 -5.08 8.54
CA HIS A 272 -0.88 -4.39 8.59
C HIS A 272 -2.03 -5.37 8.39
N PHE A 273 -3.04 -5.27 9.26
CA PHE A 273 -4.22 -6.14 9.26
C PHE A 273 -5.51 -5.33 9.28
N LEU A 274 -6.52 -5.80 8.55
CA LEU A 274 -7.88 -5.30 8.59
C LEU A 274 -8.74 -6.29 9.38
N LEU A 275 -9.48 -5.79 10.37
CA LEU A 275 -10.39 -6.60 11.18
C LEU A 275 -11.81 -6.38 10.67
N GLU A 276 -12.29 -7.30 9.83
CA GLU A 276 -13.65 -7.31 9.30
C GLU A 276 -14.59 -7.99 10.32
N PRO A 277 -15.57 -7.29 10.92
CA PRO A 277 -16.58 -7.92 11.77
C PRO A 277 -17.49 -8.85 10.96
N ASP A 278 -17.82 -10.01 11.49
CA ASP A 278 -18.73 -10.97 10.83
C ASP A 278 -20.22 -10.77 11.19
N GLY A 279 -20.50 -9.87 12.14
CA GLY A 279 -21.84 -9.57 12.63
C GLY A 279 -22.28 -10.38 13.86
N ASP A 280 -21.56 -11.45 14.20
CA ASP A 280 -21.82 -12.36 15.33
C ASP A 280 -20.86 -12.13 16.50
N GLY A 281 -20.13 -11.01 16.50
CA GLY A 281 -19.15 -10.65 17.53
C GLY A 281 -17.74 -11.21 17.29
N TYR A 282 -17.50 -11.84 16.13
CA TYR A 282 -16.18 -12.28 15.69
C TYR A 282 -15.69 -11.44 14.51
N HIS A 283 -14.42 -11.64 14.15
CA HIS A 283 -13.76 -10.96 13.05
C HIS A 283 -13.07 -11.96 12.14
N ARG A 284 -13.06 -11.65 10.85
CA ARG A 284 -12.05 -12.12 9.92
C ARG A 284 -10.90 -11.11 9.91
N ILE A 285 -9.67 -11.60 10.03
CA ILE A 285 -8.47 -10.76 10.02
C ILE A 285 -7.81 -10.90 8.65
N LEU A 286 -7.79 -9.83 7.86
CA LEU A 286 -7.24 -9.79 6.51
C LEU A 286 -5.84 -9.18 6.53
N VAL A 287 -4.93 -9.75 5.76
CA VAL A 287 -3.54 -9.33 5.59
C VAL A 287 -3.48 -8.23 4.54
N HIS A 288 -2.87 -7.10 4.86
CA HIS A 288 -2.83 -5.92 3.98
C HIS A 288 -2.22 -6.17 2.62
N HIS A 289 -1.03 -6.79 2.56
CA HIS A 289 -0.30 -6.95 1.31
C HIS A 289 -0.97 -7.95 0.36
N SER A 290 -1.42 -9.10 0.87
CA SER A 290 -1.97 -10.19 0.04
C SER A 290 -3.49 -10.16 -0.08
N GLY A 291 -4.19 -9.52 0.86
CA GLY A 291 -5.63 -9.58 1.04
C GLY A 291 -6.16 -10.95 1.50
N LYS A 292 -5.27 -11.89 1.86
CA LYS A 292 -5.63 -13.20 2.42
C LYS A 292 -6.07 -13.08 3.87
N ALA A 293 -6.77 -14.09 4.39
CA ALA A 293 -7.21 -14.13 5.77
C ALA A 293 -6.25 -14.91 6.67
N LEU A 294 -6.21 -14.57 7.96
CA LEU A 294 -5.58 -15.42 8.96
C LEU A 294 -6.39 -16.70 9.18
N GLU A 295 -5.74 -17.85 9.12
CA GLU A 295 -6.33 -19.17 9.38
C GLU A 295 -5.55 -19.91 10.46
N VAL A 296 -6.28 -20.58 11.35
CA VAL A 296 -5.70 -21.56 12.28
C VAL A 296 -5.63 -22.93 11.63
N THR A 297 -4.46 -23.58 11.70
CA THR A 297 -4.22 -24.89 11.06
C THR A 297 -4.51 -26.08 11.98
N GLY A 298 -4.87 -25.84 13.24
CA GLY A 298 -5.27 -26.85 14.21
C GLY A 298 -5.90 -26.23 15.45
N THR A 299 -6.66 -27.04 16.20
CA THR A 299 -7.47 -26.57 17.35
C THR A 299 -6.83 -26.84 18.72
N ALA A 300 -5.69 -27.53 18.76
CA ALA A 300 -4.93 -27.78 19.99
C ALA A 300 -3.88 -26.68 20.23
N ALA A 301 -3.39 -26.57 21.47
CA ALA A 301 -2.25 -25.73 21.79
C ALA A 301 -1.04 -26.10 20.92
N GLY A 302 -0.34 -25.09 20.39
CA GLY A 302 0.69 -25.22 19.37
C GLY A 302 0.17 -25.24 17.93
N GLY A 303 -1.15 -25.16 17.71
CA GLY A 303 -1.74 -24.98 16.38
C GLY A 303 -1.20 -23.72 15.70
N GLY A 304 -0.78 -23.83 14.44
CA GLY A 304 -0.15 -22.72 13.72
C GLY A 304 -1.17 -21.71 13.21
N VAL A 305 -0.76 -20.45 13.10
CA VAL A 305 -1.53 -19.37 12.48
C VAL A 305 -0.85 -18.99 11.17
N VAL A 306 -1.59 -19.03 10.06
CA VAL A 306 -1.07 -18.83 8.70
C VAL A 306 -1.94 -17.85 7.91
N GLN A 307 -1.47 -17.36 6.78
CA GLN A 307 -2.35 -16.74 5.79
C GLN A 307 -2.95 -17.78 4.84
N SER A 308 -4.19 -17.57 4.41
CA SER A 308 -4.95 -18.48 3.55
C SER A 308 -6.03 -17.73 2.77
N GLU A 309 -6.49 -18.28 1.64
CA GLU A 309 -7.59 -17.70 0.88
C GLU A 309 -8.84 -17.53 1.75
N PRO A 310 -9.53 -16.37 1.69
CA PRO A 310 -10.73 -16.13 2.49
C PRO A 310 -11.81 -17.20 2.26
N HIS A 311 -12.39 -17.69 3.35
CA HIS A 311 -13.50 -18.62 3.35
C HIS A 311 -14.36 -18.48 4.63
N ASP A 312 -15.48 -19.22 4.68
CA ASP A 312 -16.49 -19.07 5.75
C ASP A 312 -16.41 -20.10 6.88
N ARG A 313 -15.32 -20.87 6.96
CA ARG A 313 -15.07 -21.76 8.11
C ARG A 313 -14.65 -20.98 9.36
N ASP A 314 -14.97 -21.53 10.53
CA ASP A 314 -14.60 -20.97 11.83
C ASP A 314 -13.08 -20.89 12.07
N SER A 315 -12.28 -21.62 11.29
CA SER A 315 -10.81 -21.53 11.30
C SER A 315 -10.27 -20.14 10.91
N GLN A 316 -11.10 -19.27 10.34
CA GLN A 316 -10.78 -17.86 10.01
C GLN A 316 -11.65 -16.86 10.79
N ARG A 317 -12.12 -17.23 11.99
CA ARG A 317 -12.92 -16.36 12.86
C ARG A 317 -12.25 -16.20 14.22
N PHE A 318 -12.17 -14.95 14.66
CA PHE A 318 -11.45 -14.58 15.88
C PHE A 318 -12.29 -13.66 16.75
N LEU A 319 -12.35 -13.93 18.05
CA LEU A 319 -12.87 -13.00 19.04
C LEU A 319 -11.75 -12.01 19.38
N VAL A 320 -12.04 -10.72 19.26
CA VAL A 320 -11.11 -9.64 19.61
C VAL A 320 -11.54 -9.01 20.92
N GLN A 321 -10.64 -9.00 21.91
CA GLN A 321 -10.91 -8.45 23.23
C GLN A 321 -9.96 -7.28 23.53
N HIS A 322 -10.50 -6.12 23.89
CA HIS A 322 -9.72 -4.99 24.36
C HIS A 322 -9.33 -5.20 25.83
N HIS A 323 -8.04 -5.11 26.12
CA HIS A 323 -7.49 -5.18 27.46
C HIS A 323 -7.33 -3.78 28.07
N ILE A 324 -8.17 -3.45 29.05
CA ILE A 324 -8.21 -2.15 29.73
C ILE A 324 -8.09 -2.39 31.23
N GLU A 325 -7.04 -1.84 31.85
CA GLU A 325 -6.86 -1.87 33.32
C GLU A 325 -6.95 -3.27 33.96
N GLY A 326 -6.56 -4.33 33.23
CA GLY A 326 -6.61 -5.71 33.70
C GLY A 326 -7.92 -6.45 33.38
N GLU A 327 -8.88 -5.80 32.72
CA GLU A 327 -10.13 -6.41 32.25
C GLU A 327 -10.10 -6.63 30.73
N PHE A 328 -10.77 -7.69 30.27
CA PHE A 328 -11.01 -7.95 28.85
C PHE A 328 -12.46 -7.62 28.48
N ARG A 329 -12.64 -6.87 27.40
CA ARG A 329 -13.95 -6.51 26.85
C ARG A 329 -14.01 -6.88 25.38
N ASP A 330 -15.02 -7.66 25.00
CA ASP A 330 -15.25 -8.05 23.61
C ASP A 330 -15.51 -6.81 22.74
N VAL A 331 -14.94 -6.81 21.54
CA VAL A 331 -15.01 -5.69 20.60
C VAL A 331 -15.90 -6.09 19.42
N PRO A 332 -17.20 -5.76 19.38
CA PRO A 332 -18.10 -6.28 18.36
C PRO A 332 -17.91 -5.68 16.96
N GLY A 333 -17.19 -4.55 16.84
CA GLY A 333 -16.95 -3.83 15.58
C GLY A 333 -15.47 -3.68 15.25
N VAL A 334 -15.15 -2.79 14.30
CA VAL A 334 -13.75 -2.48 13.94
C VAL A 334 -13.06 -1.79 15.13
N PRO A 335 -11.96 -2.34 15.68
CA PRO A 335 -11.37 -1.77 16.87
C PRO A 335 -10.83 -0.35 16.66
N GLY A 336 -11.46 0.62 17.34
CA GLY A 336 -11.07 2.03 17.34
C GLY A 336 -11.62 2.87 16.18
N PHE A 337 -12.57 2.35 15.40
CA PHE A 337 -13.52 3.18 14.67
C PHE A 337 -14.69 3.52 15.62
N ASP A 338 -14.47 4.49 16.51
CA ASP A 338 -15.54 5.11 17.29
C ASP A 338 -15.54 6.61 16.91
N PRO A 339 -16.57 7.12 16.22
CA PRO A 339 -16.67 8.53 15.86
C PRO A 339 -16.61 9.47 17.07
N ALA A 340 -16.95 8.98 18.27
CA ALA A 340 -16.80 9.72 19.52
C ALA A 340 -15.34 9.78 20.00
N TYR A 341 -14.48 8.85 19.58
CA TYR A 341 -13.04 8.84 19.90
C TYR A 341 -12.29 9.94 19.13
N ASP A 342 -12.65 10.18 17.86
CA ASP A 342 -12.02 11.21 17.01
C ASP A 342 -12.49 12.64 17.34
N SER A 343 -13.74 12.83 17.78
CA SER A 343 -14.27 14.16 18.08
C SER A 343 -13.79 14.76 19.42
N VAL A 344 -13.10 13.99 20.27
CA VAL A 344 -12.74 14.42 21.63
C VAL A 344 -11.29 14.93 21.75
N GLN A 345 -10.38 14.72 20.78
CA GLN A 345 -8.94 14.80 21.09
C GLN A 345 -8.03 15.55 20.11
N SER A 346 -8.40 16.78 19.73
CA SER A 346 -7.46 17.75 19.14
C SER A 346 -6.43 18.34 20.14
N GLY A 347 -6.05 17.65 21.24
CA GLY A 347 -5.26 18.31 22.29
C GLY A 347 -4.55 17.49 23.39
N SER A 348 -4.31 16.18 23.25
CA SER A 348 -3.54 15.41 24.26
C SER A 348 -2.52 14.47 23.62
N SER A 349 -1.25 14.60 23.98
CA SER A 349 -0.09 13.91 23.36
C SER A 349 0.23 12.53 23.95
N ALA A 350 -0.71 11.85 24.61
CA ALA A 350 -0.43 10.58 25.27
C ALA A 350 -1.67 9.67 25.33
N ILE A 351 -2.04 9.06 24.20
CA ILE A 351 -2.95 7.91 24.23
C ILE A 351 -2.09 6.65 24.34
N PRO A 352 -2.23 5.83 25.41
CA PRO A 352 -1.62 4.50 25.42
C PRO A 352 -2.21 3.69 24.27
N HIS A 353 -1.34 3.13 23.43
CA HIS A 353 -1.71 2.22 22.34
C HIS A 353 -2.68 1.14 22.84
N PRO A 354 -3.91 1.02 22.28
CA PRO A 354 -4.86 0.02 22.76
C PRO A 354 -4.28 -1.38 22.59
N VAL A 355 -4.62 -2.26 23.54
CA VAL A 355 -4.03 -3.60 23.65
C VAL A 355 -5.13 -4.63 23.46
N TYR A 356 -4.90 -5.61 22.59
CA TYR A 356 -5.89 -6.63 22.27
C TYR A 356 -5.40 -8.03 22.60
N ARG A 357 -6.33 -8.90 22.98
CA ARG A 357 -6.19 -10.36 22.89
C ARG A 357 -7.02 -10.84 21.71
N ILE A 358 -6.49 -11.81 20.97
CA ILE A 358 -7.16 -12.43 19.82
C ILE A 358 -7.35 -13.91 20.14
N ILE A 359 -8.59 -14.40 20.08
CA ILE A 359 -8.96 -15.77 20.44
C ILE A 359 -9.57 -16.45 19.23
N ALA A 360 -9.07 -17.63 18.86
CA ALA A 360 -9.63 -18.42 17.76
C ALA A 360 -11.01 -18.97 18.13
N LYS A 361 -12.01 -18.76 17.26
CA LYS A 361 -13.40 -19.18 17.51
C LYS A 361 -13.54 -20.68 17.72
N GLU A 362 -12.86 -21.47 16.88
CA GLU A 362 -13.03 -22.93 16.84
C GLU A 362 -12.49 -23.64 18.09
N SER A 363 -11.42 -23.11 18.71
CA SER A 363 -10.75 -23.73 19.86
C SER A 363 -10.92 -22.99 21.18
N GLY A 364 -11.24 -21.69 21.15
CA GLY A 364 -11.20 -20.83 22.33
C GLY A 364 -9.78 -20.51 22.83
N LEU A 365 -8.74 -20.91 22.08
CA LEU A 365 -7.35 -20.64 22.41
C LEU A 365 -6.92 -19.25 21.91
N ALA A 366 -6.03 -18.62 22.66
CA ALA A 366 -5.47 -17.31 22.32
C ALA A 366 -4.31 -17.43 21.33
N LEU A 367 -4.15 -16.42 20.49
CA LEU A 367 -2.92 -16.23 19.72
C LEU A 367 -1.79 -15.86 20.68
N GLN A 368 -0.67 -16.57 20.56
CA GLN A 368 0.55 -16.33 21.31
C GLN A 368 1.69 -16.02 20.34
N ALA A 369 2.31 -14.86 20.53
CA ALA A 369 3.46 -14.42 19.77
C ALA A 369 4.67 -15.34 19.99
N GLY A 370 5.47 -15.51 18.95
CA GLY A 370 6.72 -16.25 19.03
C GLY A 370 7.71 -15.58 20.00
N ALA A 371 8.44 -16.38 20.77
CA ALA A 371 9.30 -15.91 21.85
C ALA A 371 10.51 -15.08 21.41
N HIS A 372 10.90 -15.17 20.14
CA HIS A 372 12.01 -14.44 19.53
C HIS A 372 11.70 -14.11 18.06
N PRO A 373 12.44 -13.19 17.43
CA PRO A 373 12.31 -12.92 16.00
C PRO A 373 12.39 -14.20 15.15
N GLY A 374 11.50 -14.32 14.17
CA GLY A 374 11.31 -15.48 13.30
C GLY A 374 10.55 -16.65 13.94
N ALA A 375 10.24 -16.61 15.24
CA ALA A 375 9.41 -17.64 15.86
C ALA A 375 7.94 -17.49 15.42
N PRO A 376 7.23 -18.60 15.16
CA PRO A 376 5.86 -18.57 14.70
C PRO A 376 4.89 -18.12 15.79
N VAL A 377 3.79 -17.49 15.36
CA VAL A 377 2.60 -17.27 16.17
C VAL A 377 1.79 -18.56 16.19
N VAL A 378 1.39 -18.99 17.39
CA VAL A 378 0.69 -20.26 17.62
C VAL A 378 -0.51 -20.06 18.55
N LEU A 379 -1.37 -21.06 18.63
CA LEU A 379 -2.45 -21.09 19.62
C LEU A 379 -1.97 -21.59 20.99
N ALA A 380 -2.47 -21.00 22.06
CA ALA A 380 -2.18 -21.43 23.43
C ALA A 380 -3.36 -21.14 24.37
N GLU A 381 -3.35 -21.78 25.55
CA GLU A 381 -4.32 -21.48 26.61
C GLU A 381 -4.23 -20.01 26.99
N ALA A 382 -5.37 -19.35 27.18
CA ALA A 382 -5.41 -17.93 27.44
C ALA A 382 -4.76 -17.58 28.80
N HIS A 383 -3.84 -16.62 28.79
CA HIS A 383 -3.24 -16.03 29.99
C HIS A 383 -2.90 -14.56 29.77
N ASP A 384 -2.68 -13.81 30.86
CA ASP A 384 -2.49 -12.35 30.83
C ASP A 384 -1.02 -11.95 30.59
N GLY A 385 -0.26 -12.84 29.93
CA GLY A 385 1.14 -12.63 29.58
C GLY A 385 1.27 -11.69 28.39
N ASP A 386 2.35 -10.91 28.35
CA ASP A 386 2.59 -9.90 27.29
C ASP A 386 2.75 -10.53 25.88
N ASP A 387 3.05 -11.82 25.80
CA ASP A 387 3.14 -12.63 24.58
C ASP A 387 1.77 -13.02 24.00
N GLN A 388 0.65 -12.80 24.71
CA GLN A 388 -0.72 -12.92 24.17
C GLN A 388 -1.44 -11.57 24.08
N LEU A 389 -0.72 -10.47 24.33
CA LEU A 389 -1.26 -9.11 24.31
C LEU A 389 -0.61 -8.31 23.20
N PHE A 390 -1.43 -7.87 22.26
CA PHE A 390 -1.00 -7.18 21.05
C PHE A 390 -1.35 -5.69 21.14
N ARG A 391 -0.33 -4.84 21.24
CA ARG A 391 -0.48 -3.40 21.10
C ARG A 391 -0.79 -3.06 19.66
N ARG A 392 -1.80 -2.22 19.47
CA ARG A 392 -2.08 -1.56 18.20
C ARG A 392 -1.14 -0.38 18.02
N SER A 393 -0.25 -0.46 17.05
CA SER A 393 0.57 0.67 16.62
C SER A 393 0.18 1.11 15.21
N ARG A 394 0.55 2.35 14.84
CA ARG A 394 0.37 2.99 13.52
C ARG A 394 -0.98 2.69 12.83
N LEU A 395 -1.90 3.63 12.93
CA LEU A 395 -3.10 3.62 12.11
C LEU A 395 -2.72 4.05 10.69
N PHE A 396 -3.01 3.19 9.73
CA PHE A 396 -2.77 3.45 8.32
C PHE A 396 -4.10 3.47 7.57
N GLY A 397 -4.22 4.40 6.61
CA GLY A 397 -5.39 4.48 5.75
C GLY A 397 -6.69 4.81 6.47
N TYR A 398 -6.74 6.00 7.10
CA TYR A 398 -7.86 6.45 7.93
C TYR A 398 -8.18 5.49 9.11
N GLY A 399 -7.17 4.73 9.55
CA GLY A 399 -7.31 3.80 10.68
C GLY A 399 -7.91 2.43 10.33
N SER A 400 -8.01 2.09 9.04
CA SER A 400 -8.52 0.78 8.57
C SER A 400 -7.57 -0.37 8.87
N TRP A 401 -6.27 -0.10 8.75
CA TRP A 401 -5.23 -1.10 8.83
C TRP A 401 -4.39 -0.87 10.07
N MET A 402 -4.23 -1.93 10.86
CA MET A 402 -3.52 -1.86 12.13
C MET A 402 -2.31 -2.78 12.16
N CYS A 403 -1.22 -2.30 12.77
CA CYS A 403 -0.12 -3.16 13.15
C CYS A 403 -0.38 -3.80 14.51
N LEU A 404 -0.14 -5.11 14.59
CA LEU A 404 -0.13 -5.87 15.84
C LEU A 404 1.31 -6.04 16.29
N ALA A 405 1.63 -5.59 17.50
CA ALA A 405 2.95 -5.75 18.09
C ALA A 405 2.85 -6.32 19.50
N ARG A 406 3.81 -7.15 19.89
CA ARG A 406 3.93 -7.65 21.26
C ARG A 406 3.96 -6.51 22.27
N ARG A 407 3.23 -6.65 23.38
CA ARG A 407 3.06 -5.53 24.34
C ARG A 407 4.36 -5.12 25.02
N ASP A 408 5.17 -6.09 25.40
CA ASP A 408 6.43 -5.94 26.15
C ASP A 408 7.60 -5.50 25.26
N THR A 409 7.82 -6.20 24.15
CA THR A 409 8.99 -6.00 23.29
C THR A 409 8.75 -4.99 22.17
N GLY A 410 7.50 -4.77 21.79
CA GLY A 410 7.13 -3.98 20.62
C GLY A 410 7.40 -4.68 19.29
N GLU A 411 7.88 -5.93 19.29
CA GLU A 411 8.11 -6.73 18.08
C GLU A 411 6.80 -6.92 17.30
N SER A 412 6.85 -6.71 15.98
CA SER A 412 5.70 -6.77 15.09
C SER A 412 5.33 -8.20 14.73
N ILE A 413 4.04 -8.43 14.56
CA ILE A 413 3.50 -9.67 14.00
C ILE A 413 3.35 -9.48 12.49
N VAL A 414 3.95 -10.38 11.73
CA VAL A 414 3.90 -10.35 10.26
C VAL A 414 3.68 -11.72 9.68
N VAL A 415 3.27 -11.73 8.41
CA VAL A 415 3.35 -12.94 7.61
C VAL A 415 4.79 -13.17 7.18
N ASP A 416 5.28 -14.38 7.37
CA ASP A 416 6.62 -14.78 6.99
C ASP A 416 6.77 -14.87 5.47
N GLN A 417 7.71 -14.11 4.92
CA GLN A 417 8.14 -14.20 3.54
C GLN A 417 9.41 -15.03 3.49
N GLN A 418 9.31 -16.35 3.70
CA GLN A 418 10.46 -17.23 3.48
C GLN A 418 10.77 -17.27 1.98
N ASN A 419 11.78 -16.50 1.57
CA ASN A 419 12.25 -16.25 0.20
C ASN A 419 11.35 -15.36 -0.67
N ALA A 420 11.35 -14.05 -0.38
CA ALA A 420 11.18 -13.04 -1.44
C ALA A 420 12.53 -12.81 -2.15
#